data_AF-A0A0C9UZS9-F1
#
_entry.id   AF-A0A0C9UZS9-F1
#
_cell.length_a   1.000
_cell.length_b   1.000
_cell.length_c   1.000
_cell.angle_alpha   90.00
_cell.angle_beta   90.00
_cell.angle_gamma   90.00
#
_symmetry.space_group_name_H-M   'P 1'
#
loop_
_entity.id
_entity.type
_entity.pdbx_description
1 polymer ?
#
loop_
_entity_poly.entity_id
_entity_poly.type
_entity_poly.pdbx_seq_one_letter_code
_entity_poly.pdbx_strand_id
1 'polypeptide(L)'
;MPSTASFETAALIKQNVTYLDMVAVAVLAYDYLLTIDREARLVWPVPWNFGKVLYFLTRYPVFAETFMVLYHQFAVLSPGECTGLFRAIGFGLGIGTLIAESILAVRTWVIWHRNIRIGYILLGSLILCWTPLFYFLKIALYSLVFTTPPHPETPGCFLAKQSRNLYIVFVIVMIFETLVLGLTLLKGVEHFRGTNSTLVSVLYRDGILNYIYLCILSIINVTVLLTAPVSHSPTYAHALP
;
A
#
# COMPACT_ATOMS: atom_id res chain seq x y z
N MET A 1 -33.35 -8.19 -4.98
CA MET A 1 -32.28 -8.53 -5.94
C MET A 1 -31.59 -7.23 -6.36
N PRO A 2 -30.26 -7.14 -6.34
CA PRO A 2 -29.57 -6.00 -6.95
C PRO A 2 -29.99 -5.89 -8.43
N SER A 3 -30.16 -4.68 -8.95
CA SER A 3 -30.47 -4.50 -10.38
C SER A 3 -29.29 -5.04 -11.21
N THR A 4 -29.57 -5.68 -12.34
CA THR A 4 -28.55 -6.24 -13.25
C THR A 4 -27.45 -5.23 -13.58
N ALA A 5 -27.82 -3.95 -13.80
CA ALA A 5 -26.90 -2.84 -14.05
C ALA A 5 -25.91 -2.57 -12.89
N SER A 6 -26.32 -2.77 -11.63
CA SER A 6 -25.43 -2.60 -10.47
C SER A 6 -24.39 -3.72 -10.37
N PHE A 7 -24.75 -4.94 -10.76
CA PHE A 7 -23.84 -6.08 -10.79
C PHE A 7 -22.82 -5.95 -11.93
N GLU A 8 -23.25 -5.51 -13.12
CA GLU A 8 -22.36 -5.26 -14.26
C GLU A 8 -21.26 -4.23 -13.90
N THR A 9 -21.62 -3.16 -13.21
CA THR A 9 -20.66 -2.15 -12.76
C THR A 9 -19.65 -2.75 -11.77
N ALA A 10 -20.10 -3.53 -10.79
CA ALA A 10 -19.22 -4.20 -9.83
C ALA A 10 -18.29 -5.22 -10.51
N ALA A 11 -18.78 -5.93 -11.53
CA ALA A 11 -17.99 -6.87 -12.31
C ALA A 11 -16.88 -6.18 -13.12
N LEU A 12 -17.19 -5.03 -13.75
CA LEU A 12 -16.18 -4.22 -14.46
C LEU A 12 -15.10 -3.69 -13.50
N ILE A 13 -15.49 -3.18 -12.33
CA ILE A 13 -14.54 -2.73 -11.31
C ILE A 13 -13.64 -3.89 -10.88
N LYS A 14 -14.23 -5.06 -10.56
CA LYS A 14 -13.46 -6.26 -10.20
C LYS A 14 -12.47 -6.64 -11.30
N GLN A 15 -12.92 -6.65 -12.56
CA GLN A 15 -12.08 -7.01 -13.71
C GLN A 15 -10.86 -6.07 -13.82
N ASN A 16 -11.07 -4.76 -13.70
CA ASN A 16 -9.97 -3.78 -13.72
C ASN A 16 -8.99 -3.99 -12.56
N VAL A 17 -9.51 -4.23 -11.34
CA VAL A 17 -8.68 -4.52 -10.16
C VAL A 17 -7.88 -5.81 -10.38
N THR A 18 -8.51 -6.87 -10.91
CA THR A 18 -7.82 -8.14 -11.20
C THR A 18 -6.69 -7.94 -12.22
N TYR A 19 -6.88 -7.12 -13.26
CA TYR A 19 -5.81 -6.81 -14.22
C TYR A 19 -4.65 -6.06 -13.55
N LEU A 20 -4.94 -5.06 -12.71
CA LEU A 20 -3.91 -4.33 -11.97
C LEU A 20 -3.15 -5.24 -11.00
N ASP A 21 -3.86 -6.13 -10.29
CA ASP A 21 -3.25 -7.12 -9.40
C ASP A 21 -2.32 -8.07 -10.17
N MET A 22 -2.72 -8.52 -11.36
CA MET A 22 -1.89 -9.37 -12.21
C MET A 22 -0.64 -8.66 -12.72
N VAL A 23 -0.75 -7.38 -13.09
CA VAL A 23 0.42 -6.55 -13.44
C VAL A 23 1.36 -6.44 -12.23
N ALA A 24 0.82 -6.19 -11.03
CA ALA A 24 1.62 -6.11 -9.81
C ALA A 24 2.35 -7.43 -9.50
N VAL A 25 1.67 -8.58 -9.65
CA VAL A 25 2.27 -9.91 -9.48
C VAL A 25 3.40 -10.13 -10.48
N ALA A 26 3.20 -9.76 -11.75
CA ALA A 26 4.22 -9.90 -12.79
C ALA A 26 5.44 -9.03 -12.49
N VAL A 27 5.25 -7.79 -12.05
CA VAL A 27 6.33 -6.89 -11.63
C VAL A 27 7.07 -7.45 -10.42
N LEU A 28 6.36 -7.96 -9.41
CA LEU A 28 6.97 -8.60 -8.24
C LEU A 28 7.82 -9.81 -8.63
N ALA A 29 7.29 -10.69 -9.48
CA ALA A 29 8.02 -11.85 -9.98
C ALA A 29 9.29 -11.42 -10.75
N TYR A 30 9.16 -10.41 -11.62
CA TYR A 30 10.28 -9.86 -12.37
C TYR A 30 11.37 -9.28 -11.45
N ASP A 31 11.00 -8.44 -10.48
CA ASP A 31 11.94 -7.87 -9.52
C ASP A 31 12.64 -8.96 -8.69
N TYR A 32 11.87 -9.96 -8.24
CA TYR A 32 12.43 -11.08 -7.48
C TYR A 32 13.44 -11.89 -8.30
N LEU A 33 13.11 -12.24 -9.55
CA LEU A 33 14.00 -13.00 -10.43
C LEU A 33 15.31 -12.25 -10.72
N LEU A 34 15.26 -10.93 -10.85
CA LEU A 34 16.46 -10.11 -11.04
C LEU A 34 17.34 -10.00 -9.78
N THR A 35 16.74 -10.12 -8.60
CA THR A 35 17.42 -9.84 -7.33
C THR A 35 17.80 -11.09 -6.54
N ILE A 36 17.19 -12.26 -6.81
CA ILE A 36 17.40 -13.51 -6.07
C ILE A 36 18.87 -13.96 -6.05
N ASP A 37 19.56 -13.79 -7.17
CA ASP A 37 20.96 -14.17 -7.33
C ASP A 37 21.89 -13.32 -6.45
N ARG A 38 21.59 -12.03 -6.32
CA ARG A 38 22.28 -11.12 -5.39
C ARG A 38 21.89 -11.39 -3.95
N GLU A 39 20.63 -11.70 -3.69
CA GLU A 39 20.13 -12.06 -2.36
C GLU A 39 20.86 -13.30 -1.85
N ALA A 40 20.94 -14.37 -2.66
CA ALA A 40 21.65 -15.61 -2.37
C ALA A 40 23.11 -15.39 -1.96
N ARG A 41 23.80 -14.46 -2.65
CA ARG A 41 25.22 -14.16 -2.37
C ARG A 41 25.46 -13.18 -1.24
N LEU A 42 24.56 -12.21 -1.02
CA LEU A 42 24.82 -11.07 -0.14
C LEU A 42 24.01 -11.07 1.15
N VAL A 43 22.86 -11.74 1.20
CA VAL A 43 21.95 -11.71 2.36
C VAL A 43 21.97 -13.03 3.12
N TRP A 44 21.89 -14.15 2.40
CA TRP A 44 21.85 -15.49 3.01
C TRP A 44 23.08 -15.84 3.85
N PRO A 45 24.33 -15.65 3.39
CA PRO A 45 25.51 -16.05 4.17
C PRO A 45 25.81 -15.13 5.37
N VAL A 46 25.23 -13.93 5.40
CA VAL A 46 25.48 -12.96 6.48
C VAL A 46 24.79 -13.41 7.77
N PRO A 47 25.45 -13.35 8.94
CA PRO A 47 24.80 -13.66 10.22
C PRO A 47 23.61 -12.74 10.49
N TRP A 48 22.67 -13.20 11.33
CA TRP A 48 21.50 -12.41 11.68
C TRP A 48 21.90 -11.08 12.30
N ASN A 49 21.46 -9.99 11.66
CA ASN A 49 21.64 -8.62 12.12
C ASN A 49 20.35 -7.82 11.84
N PHE A 50 20.28 -6.60 12.38
CA PHE A 50 19.10 -5.74 12.24
C PHE A 50 18.70 -5.49 10.77
N GLY A 51 19.67 -5.24 9.89
CA GLY A 51 19.43 -5.03 8.46
C GLY A 51 18.88 -6.27 7.76
N LYS A 52 19.37 -7.46 8.10
CA LYS A 52 18.86 -8.73 7.57
C LYS A 52 17.42 -8.94 8.01
N VAL A 53 17.09 -8.76 9.29
CA VAL A 53 15.72 -8.87 9.79
C VAL A 53 14.78 -7.93 9.03
N LEU A 54 15.18 -6.67 8.90
CA LEU A 54 14.39 -5.65 8.23
C LEU A 54 14.16 -5.96 6.74
N TYR A 55 15.17 -6.51 6.06
CA TYR A 55 15.07 -6.97 4.68
C TYR A 55 14.04 -8.10 4.53
N PHE A 56 14.07 -9.10 5.40
CA PHE A 56 13.09 -10.20 5.35
C PHE A 56 11.67 -9.69 5.66
N LEU A 57 11.52 -8.77 6.63
CA LEU A 57 10.23 -8.19 7.02
C LEU A 57 9.58 -7.32 5.94
N THR A 58 10.35 -6.74 5.02
CA THR A 58 9.78 -5.98 3.90
C THR A 58 9.55 -6.82 2.65
N ARG A 59 10.36 -7.86 2.44
CA ARG A 59 10.34 -8.64 1.18
C ARG A 59 9.39 -9.83 1.21
N TYR A 60 9.39 -10.61 2.30
CA TYR A 60 8.67 -11.88 2.32
C TYR A 60 7.16 -11.75 2.60
N PRO A 61 6.70 -10.82 3.45
CA PRO A 61 5.26 -10.60 3.64
C PRO A 61 4.52 -10.27 2.34
N VAL A 62 5.17 -9.56 1.40
CA VAL A 62 4.58 -9.22 0.10
C VAL A 62 4.16 -10.46 -0.69
N PHE A 63 4.92 -11.58 -0.61
CA PHE A 63 4.51 -12.83 -1.27
C PHE A 63 3.28 -13.46 -0.62
N ALA A 64 3.19 -13.42 0.72
CA ALA A 64 2.03 -13.91 1.44
C ALA A 64 0.79 -13.06 1.11
N GLU A 65 0.93 -11.74 1.08
CA GLU A 65 -0.13 -10.80 0.69
C GLU A 65 -0.57 -11.03 -0.76
N THR A 66 0.38 -11.21 -1.68
CA THR A 66 0.09 -11.52 -3.09
C THR A 66 -0.74 -12.80 -3.21
N PHE A 67 -0.38 -13.86 -2.46
CA PHE A 67 -1.18 -15.08 -2.43
C PHE A 67 -2.60 -14.83 -1.90
N MET A 68 -2.75 -14.05 -0.83
CA MET A 68 -4.07 -13.69 -0.28
C MET A 68 -4.90 -12.89 -1.29
N VAL A 69 -4.29 -11.95 -2.02
CA VAL A 69 -4.96 -11.16 -3.07
C VAL A 69 -5.43 -12.08 -4.19
N LEU A 70 -4.57 -12.96 -4.72
CA LEU A 70 -4.97 -13.91 -5.75
C LEU A 70 -6.07 -14.85 -5.27
N TYR A 71 -5.99 -15.33 -4.03
CA TYR A 71 -7.04 -16.14 -3.43
C TYR A 71 -8.36 -15.36 -3.34
N HIS A 72 -8.33 -14.09 -2.95
CA HIS A 72 -9.50 -13.21 -2.94
C HIS A 72 -10.10 -12.98 -4.35
N GLN A 73 -9.27 -12.96 -5.40
CA GLN A 73 -9.73 -12.71 -6.77
C GLN A 73 -10.31 -13.95 -7.46
N PHE A 74 -9.81 -15.14 -7.16
CA PHE A 74 -10.09 -16.37 -7.91
C PHE A 74 -10.76 -17.50 -7.11
N ALA A 75 -10.75 -17.46 -5.78
CA ALA A 75 -11.45 -18.47 -4.99
C ALA A 75 -12.96 -18.21 -4.95
N VAL A 76 -13.74 -19.28 -4.82
CA VAL A 76 -15.17 -19.19 -4.50
C VAL A 76 -15.27 -19.03 -2.98
N LEU A 77 -15.66 -17.84 -2.53
CA LEU A 77 -15.68 -17.46 -1.12
C LEU A 77 -17.07 -16.98 -0.72
N SER A 78 -17.47 -17.29 0.52
CA SER A 78 -18.65 -16.66 1.10
C SER A 78 -18.40 -15.17 1.36
N PRO A 79 -19.45 -14.33 1.45
CA PRO A 79 -19.28 -12.90 1.73
C PRO A 79 -18.54 -12.61 3.04
N GLY A 80 -18.70 -13.48 4.05
CA GLY A 80 -18.00 -13.37 5.33
C GLY A 80 -16.50 -13.62 5.18
N GLU A 81 -16.12 -14.64 4.41
CA GLU A 81 -14.72 -14.95 4.11
C GLU A 81 -14.07 -13.88 3.23
N CYS A 82 -14.76 -13.38 2.21
CA CYS A 82 -14.32 -12.22 1.41
C CYS A 82 -14.00 -11.02 2.31
N THR A 83 -14.91 -10.71 3.23
CA THR A 83 -14.75 -9.60 4.16
C THR A 83 -13.57 -9.81 5.11
N GLY A 84 -13.44 -11.00 5.70
CA GLY A 84 -12.33 -11.34 6.59
C GLY A 84 -10.98 -11.28 5.89
N LEU A 85 -10.90 -11.85 4.69
CA LEU A 85 -9.69 -11.89 3.88
C LEU A 85 -9.28 -10.48 3.42
N PHE A 86 -10.21 -9.67 2.92
CA PHE A 86 -9.92 -8.30 2.51
C PHE A 86 -9.45 -7.44 3.69
N ARG A 87 -10.01 -7.64 4.89
CA ARG A 87 -9.53 -6.98 6.12
C ARG A 87 -8.10 -7.41 6.45
N ALA A 88 -7.79 -8.69 6.36
CA ALA A 88 -6.44 -9.20 6.59
C ALA A 88 -5.44 -8.60 5.60
N ILE A 89 -5.79 -8.57 4.30
CA ILE A 89 -4.98 -7.92 3.26
C ILE A 89 -4.78 -6.43 3.59
N GLY A 90 -5.85 -5.70 3.89
CA GLY A 90 -5.77 -4.26 4.17
C GLY A 90 -4.91 -3.91 5.38
N PHE A 91 -5.03 -4.67 6.49
CA PHE A 91 -4.16 -4.46 7.65
C PHE A 91 -2.72 -4.91 7.39
N GLY A 92 -2.52 -6.01 6.64
CA GLY A 92 -1.20 -6.46 6.20
C GLY A 92 -0.47 -5.35 5.44
N LEU A 93 -1.09 -4.84 4.37
CA LEU A 93 -0.56 -3.75 3.56
C LEU A 93 -0.27 -2.51 4.41
N GLY A 94 -1.18 -2.16 5.33
CA GLY A 94 -0.96 -1.05 6.26
C GLY A 94 0.27 -1.23 7.15
N ILE A 95 0.47 -2.43 7.70
CA ILE A 95 1.65 -2.75 8.54
C ILE A 95 2.92 -2.78 7.68
N GLY A 96 2.88 -3.40 6.50
CA GLY A 96 4.01 -3.43 5.57
C GLY A 96 4.45 -2.02 5.16
N THR A 97 3.49 -1.14 4.88
CA THR A 97 3.76 0.26 4.54
C THR A 97 4.36 1.00 5.75
N LEU A 98 3.84 0.82 6.97
CA LEU A 98 4.42 1.41 8.19
C LEU A 98 5.90 1.00 8.34
N ILE A 99 6.19 -0.29 8.13
CA ILE A 99 7.56 -0.80 8.21
C ILE A 99 8.43 -0.08 7.17
N ALA A 100 8.03 -0.07 5.90
CA ALA A 100 8.78 0.58 4.82
C ALA A 100 9.05 2.07 5.11
N GLU A 101 8.06 2.79 5.61
CA GLU A 101 8.14 4.21 5.95
C GLU A 101 9.05 4.48 7.15
N SER A 102 9.07 3.55 8.12
CA SER A 102 10.03 3.59 9.22
C SER A 102 11.47 3.44 8.71
N ILE A 103 11.71 2.61 7.69
CA ILE A 103 13.05 2.48 7.06
C ILE A 103 13.46 3.78 6.39
N LEU A 104 12.55 4.39 5.62
CA LEU A 104 12.80 5.65 4.95
C LEU A 104 13.11 6.75 5.96
N ALA A 105 12.34 6.84 7.05
CA ALA A 105 12.62 7.77 8.14
C ALA A 105 14.00 7.55 8.78
N VAL A 106 14.35 6.31 9.12
CA VAL A 106 15.68 5.99 9.68
C VAL A 106 16.80 6.35 8.71
N ARG A 107 16.63 6.06 7.42
CA ARG A 107 17.60 6.42 6.38
C ARG A 107 17.78 7.94 6.30
N THR A 108 16.69 8.70 6.34
CA THR A 108 16.74 10.17 6.38
C THR A 108 17.46 10.65 7.63
N TRP A 109 17.21 10.06 8.80
CA TRP A 109 17.91 10.44 10.03
C TRP A 109 19.43 10.21 9.94
N VAL A 110 19.85 9.11 9.31
CA VAL A 110 21.28 8.82 9.05
C VAL A 110 21.91 9.85 8.09
N ILE A 111 21.21 10.24 7.02
CA ILE A 111 21.66 11.29 6.08
C ILE A 111 21.88 12.63 6.82
N TRP A 112 21.06 12.92 7.82
CA TRP A 112 21.21 14.09 8.69
C TRP A 112 22.25 13.89 9.81
N HIS A 113 23.23 13.00 9.60
CA HIS A 113 24.29 12.66 10.54
C HIS A 113 23.78 12.32 11.94
N ARG A 114 22.61 11.66 12.02
CA ARG A 114 21.95 11.26 13.28
C ARG A 114 21.64 12.44 14.20
N ASN A 115 21.35 13.62 13.64
CA ASN A 115 20.93 14.77 14.43
C ASN A 115 19.66 14.45 15.23
N ILE A 116 19.76 14.55 16.57
CA ILE A 116 18.68 14.19 17.50
C ILE A 116 17.39 14.98 17.25
N ARG A 117 17.48 16.24 16.80
CA ARG A 117 16.30 17.07 16.52
C ARG A 117 15.50 16.51 15.34
N ILE A 118 16.19 16.14 14.26
CA ILE A 118 15.56 15.51 13.09
C ILE A 118 15.00 14.14 13.46
N GLY A 119 15.70 13.38 14.31
CA GLY A 119 15.19 12.11 14.85
C GLY A 119 13.86 12.28 15.58
N TYR A 120 13.74 13.27 16.47
CA TYR A 120 12.47 13.56 17.15
C TYR A 120 11.37 14.02 16.20
N ILE A 121 11.69 14.83 15.18
CA ILE A 121 10.72 15.25 14.15
C ILE A 121 10.19 14.05 13.38
N LEU A 122 11.07 13.15 12.93
CA LEU A 122 10.70 11.95 12.17
C LEU A 122 9.90 10.98 13.02
N LEU A 123 10.31 10.72 14.27
CA LEU A 123 9.57 9.84 15.17
C LEU A 123 8.21 10.42 15.55
N GLY A 124 8.17 11.72 15.87
CA GLY A 124 6.93 12.42 16.21
C GLY A 124 5.93 12.44 15.05
N SER A 125 6.41 12.73 13.84
CA SER A 125 5.57 12.69 12.62
C SER A 125 5.11 11.28 12.27
N LEU A 126 5.95 10.25 12.48
CA LEU A 126 5.55 8.86 12.28
C LEU A 126 4.36 8.51 13.19
N ILE A 127 4.47 8.78 14.49
CA ILE A 127 3.39 8.50 15.45
C ILE A 127 2.13 9.32 15.12
N LEU A 128 2.31 10.61 14.83
CA LEU A 128 1.21 11.56 14.57
C LEU A 128 0.44 11.22 13.28
N CYS A 129 1.11 10.73 12.24
CA CYS A 129 0.47 10.36 10.98
C CYS A 129 -0.09 8.93 11.03
N TRP A 130 0.68 7.97 11.54
CA TRP A 130 0.31 6.55 11.45
C TRP A 130 -0.79 6.15 12.44
N THR A 131 -0.89 6.80 13.59
CA THR A 131 -1.98 6.53 14.55
C THR A 131 -3.38 6.82 13.96
N PRO A 132 -3.67 8.04 13.44
CA PRO A 132 -4.95 8.30 12.80
C PRO A 132 -5.12 7.49 11.50
N LEU A 133 -4.03 7.19 10.78
CA LEU A 133 -4.10 6.34 9.60
C LEU A 133 -4.71 4.97 9.91
N PHE A 134 -4.21 4.24 10.91
CA PHE A 134 -4.76 2.94 11.28
C PHE A 134 -6.21 3.04 11.79
N TYR A 135 -6.56 4.13 12.47
CA TYR A 135 -7.93 4.39 12.88
C TYR A 135 -8.88 4.53 11.67
N PHE A 136 -8.51 5.37 10.69
CA PHE A 136 -9.31 5.55 9.48
C PHE A 136 -9.31 4.32 8.58
N LEU A 137 -8.19 3.60 8.51
CA LEU A 137 -8.08 2.32 7.80
C LEU A 137 -9.06 1.30 8.39
N LYS A 138 -9.11 1.17 9.72
CA LYS A 138 -10.08 0.30 10.40
C LYS A 138 -11.51 0.69 10.02
N ILE A 139 -11.86 1.97 10.12
CA ILE A 139 -13.22 2.43 9.76
C ILE A 139 -13.53 2.09 8.30
N ALA A 140 -12.59 2.35 7.39
CA ALA A 140 -12.76 2.07 5.97
C ALA A 140 -12.96 0.56 5.73
N LEU A 141 -12.11 -0.31 6.27
CA LEU A 141 -12.18 -1.76 6.09
C LEU A 141 -13.43 -2.39 6.72
N TYR A 142 -13.90 -1.87 7.85
CA TYR A 142 -15.13 -2.36 8.48
C TYR A 142 -16.41 -1.81 7.82
N SER A 143 -16.32 -0.74 7.04
CA SER A 143 -17.45 -0.20 6.27
C SER A 143 -17.74 -0.95 4.98
N LEU A 144 -16.84 -1.86 4.57
CA LEU A 144 -16.96 -2.61 3.32
C LEU A 144 -18.04 -3.68 3.43
N VAL A 145 -18.85 -3.78 2.38
CA VAL A 145 -19.85 -4.85 2.22
C VAL A 145 -19.62 -5.52 0.88
N PHE A 146 -19.43 -6.84 0.92
CA PHE A 146 -19.33 -7.69 -0.27
C PHE A 146 -20.69 -8.33 -0.57
N THR A 147 -21.07 -8.39 -1.85
CA THR A 147 -22.32 -9.04 -2.28
C THR A 147 -22.07 -10.47 -2.73
N THR A 148 -23.11 -11.30 -2.63
CA THR A 148 -23.12 -12.60 -3.29
C THR A 148 -23.25 -12.43 -4.81
N PRO A 149 -22.48 -13.20 -5.60
CA PRO A 149 -22.70 -13.27 -7.04
C PRO A 149 -24.04 -13.97 -7.37
N PRO A 150 -24.64 -13.69 -8.54
CA PRO A 150 -25.90 -14.30 -8.96
C PRO A 150 -25.81 -15.81 -9.18
N HIS A 151 -24.61 -16.35 -9.44
CA HIS A 151 -24.34 -17.78 -9.48
C HIS A 151 -23.39 -18.15 -8.34
N PRO A 152 -23.70 -19.16 -7.51
CA PRO A 152 -22.92 -19.54 -6.33
C PRO A 152 -21.51 -20.07 -6.66
N GLU A 153 -21.25 -20.45 -7.91
CA GLU A 153 -19.94 -20.94 -8.38
C GLU A 153 -19.07 -19.85 -9.01
N THR A 154 -19.52 -18.59 -9.06
CA THR A 154 -18.73 -17.50 -9.64
C THR A 154 -17.53 -17.18 -8.74
N PRO A 155 -16.29 -17.27 -9.25
CA PRO A 155 -15.10 -17.00 -8.47
C PRO A 155 -14.90 -15.51 -8.16
N GLY A 156 -14.40 -15.25 -6.96
CA GLY A 156 -13.95 -13.95 -6.46
C GLY A 156 -15.01 -13.13 -5.75
N CYS A 157 -14.55 -12.04 -5.13
CA CYS A 157 -15.36 -11.18 -4.27
C CYS A 157 -15.80 -9.89 -4.99
N PHE A 158 -17.09 -9.54 -4.88
CA PHE A 158 -17.67 -8.35 -5.51
C PHE A 158 -18.00 -7.30 -4.45
N LEU A 159 -17.37 -6.12 -4.56
CA LEU A 159 -17.57 -5.02 -3.62
C LEU A 159 -18.89 -4.30 -3.91
N ALA A 160 -19.79 -4.27 -2.93
CA ALA A 160 -21.12 -3.65 -3.06
C ALA A 160 -21.19 -2.25 -2.46
N LYS A 161 -20.46 -2.01 -1.37
CA LYS A 161 -20.41 -0.71 -0.70
C LYS A 161 -19.03 -0.43 -0.14
N GLN A 162 -18.55 0.78 -0.37
CA GLN A 162 -17.30 1.31 0.15
C GLN A 162 -17.52 2.71 0.72
N SER A 163 -16.97 3.00 1.90
CA SER A 163 -17.02 4.36 2.42
C SER A 163 -16.02 5.25 1.70
N ARG A 164 -16.39 6.52 1.52
CA ARG A 164 -15.51 7.54 0.93
C ARG A 164 -14.29 7.83 1.80
N ASN A 165 -14.34 7.51 3.09
CA ASN A 165 -13.29 7.85 4.08
C ASN A 165 -11.91 7.25 3.76
N LEU A 166 -11.82 6.28 2.85
CA LEU A 166 -10.53 5.70 2.45
C LEU A 166 -9.56 6.74 1.87
N TYR A 167 -10.05 7.83 1.23
CA TYR A 167 -9.14 8.87 0.70
C TYR A 167 -8.30 9.52 1.82
N ILE A 168 -8.80 9.57 3.06
CA ILE A 168 -8.10 10.16 4.21
C ILE A 168 -6.81 9.40 4.48
N VAL A 169 -6.81 8.07 4.33
CA VAL A 169 -5.62 7.22 4.48
C VAL A 169 -4.53 7.66 3.49
N PHE A 170 -4.88 7.79 2.21
CA PHE A 170 -3.94 8.21 1.17
C PHE A 170 -3.40 9.63 1.39
N VAL A 171 -4.24 10.55 1.86
CA VAL A 171 -3.80 11.92 2.19
C VAL A 171 -2.78 11.92 3.34
N ILE A 172 -3.02 11.13 4.38
CA ILE A 172 -2.09 11.04 5.52
C ILE A 172 -0.74 10.43 5.09
N VAL A 173 -0.77 9.36 4.29
CA VAL A 173 0.45 8.76 3.72
C VAL A 173 1.24 9.80 2.91
N MET A 174 0.56 10.51 2.01
CA MET A 174 1.17 11.56 1.18
C MET A 174 1.85 12.66 2.00
N ILE A 175 1.24 13.10 3.10
CA ILE A 175 1.83 14.11 4.00
C ILE A 175 3.14 13.59 4.60
N PHE A 176 3.16 12.35 5.07
CA PHE A 176 4.36 11.75 5.65
C PHE A 176 5.47 11.55 4.60
N GLU A 177 5.13 11.00 3.43
CA GLU A 177 6.05 10.83 2.30
C GLU A 177 6.68 12.17 1.89
N THR A 178 5.86 13.23 1.79
CA THR A 178 6.33 14.57 1.44
C THR A 178 7.30 15.13 2.48
N LEU A 179 7.05 14.90 3.78
CA LEU A 179 7.95 15.32 4.85
C LEU A 179 9.31 14.60 4.76
N VAL A 180 9.29 13.27 4.69
CA VAL A 180 10.52 12.45 4.65
C VAL A 180 11.34 12.77 3.41
N LEU A 181 10.69 12.91 2.26
CA LEU A 181 11.36 13.32 1.03
C LEU A 181 11.89 14.74 1.14
N GLY A 182 11.10 15.70 1.62
CA GLY A 182 11.51 17.10 1.74
C GLY A 182 12.79 17.22 2.58
N LEU A 183 12.85 16.53 3.72
CA LEU A 183 14.06 16.46 4.54
C LEU A 183 15.23 15.78 3.83
N THR A 184 14.95 14.72 3.07
CA THR A 184 15.97 14.04 2.25
C THR A 184 16.51 15.01 1.20
N LEU A 185 15.66 15.63 0.38
CA LEU A 185 16.04 16.56 -0.69
C LEU A 185 16.84 17.76 -0.17
N LEU A 186 16.39 18.39 0.92
CA LEU A 186 17.08 19.54 1.50
C LEU A 186 18.53 19.20 1.84
N LYS A 187 18.77 18.05 2.49
CA LYS A 187 20.13 17.64 2.84
C LYS A 187 20.93 17.17 1.63
N GLY A 188 20.26 16.62 0.63
CA GLY A 188 20.86 16.19 -0.63
C GLY A 188 21.45 17.34 -1.43
N VAL A 189 20.68 18.42 -1.57
CA VAL A 189 21.14 19.63 -2.27
C VAL A 189 22.31 20.29 -1.55
N GLU A 190 22.28 20.30 -0.21
CA GLU A 190 23.40 20.79 0.61
C GLU A 190 24.68 19.95 0.36
N HIS A 191 24.57 18.63 0.33
CA HIS A 191 25.70 17.72 0.13
C HIS A 191 26.23 17.74 -1.31
N PHE A 192 25.35 17.90 -2.31
CA PHE A 192 25.73 18.00 -3.71
C PHE A 192 26.51 19.29 -4.00
N ARG A 193 26.23 20.37 -3.27
CA ARG A 193 27.03 21.60 -3.33
C ARG A 193 28.45 21.45 -2.78
N GLY A 194 28.72 20.41 -1.98
CA GLY A 194 30.01 20.18 -1.33
C GLY A 194 30.84 19.01 -1.86
N THR A 195 30.25 18.06 -2.60
CA THR A 195 30.92 16.79 -2.97
C THR A 195 30.39 16.16 -4.27
N ASN A 196 31.30 15.74 -5.16
CA ASN A 196 31.00 15.09 -6.45
C ASN A 196 30.95 13.55 -6.36
N SER A 197 30.22 12.97 -5.39
CA SER A 197 30.11 11.51 -5.29
C SER A 197 29.02 10.95 -6.21
N THR A 198 29.41 10.09 -7.16
CA THR A 198 28.51 9.41 -8.09
C THR A 198 27.48 8.53 -7.40
N LEU A 199 27.85 7.88 -6.29
CA LEU A 199 26.94 7.03 -5.51
C LEU A 199 25.78 7.83 -4.91
N VAL A 200 26.06 9.02 -4.38
CA VAL A 200 25.03 9.88 -3.78
C VAL A 200 24.08 10.41 -4.86
N SER A 201 24.61 10.76 -6.04
CA SER A 201 23.80 11.23 -7.16
C SER A 201 22.82 10.17 -7.67
N VAL A 202 23.27 8.92 -7.83
CA VAL A 202 22.40 7.79 -8.25
C VAL A 202 21.32 7.54 -7.21
N LEU A 203 21.72 7.46 -5.93
CA LEU A 203 20.80 7.21 -4.83
C LEU A 203 19.68 8.27 -4.71
N TYR A 204 20.01 9.54 -5.00
CA TYR A 204 19.04 10.63 -5.02
C TYR A 204 18.13 10.60 -6.24
N ARG A 205 18.69 10.37 -7.43
CA ARG A 205 17.91 10.27 -8.66
C ARG A 205 16.84 9.19 -8.54
N ASP A 206 17.22 8.03 -8.04
CA ASP A 206 16.31 6.90 -7.86
C ASP A 206 15.27 7.20 -6.76
N GLY A 207 15.68 7.85 -5.66
CA GLY A 207 14.77 8.27 -4.60
C GLY A 207 13.72 9.30 -5.04
N ILE A 208 14.13 10.30 -5.83
CA ILE A 208 13.22 11.34 -6.36
C ILE A 208 12.26 10.75 -7.38
N LEU A 209 12.75 9.91 -8.30
CA LEU A 209 11.90 9.25 -9.30
C LEU A 209 10.86 8.36 -8.63
N ASN A 210 11.25 7.61 -7.60
CA ASN A 210 10.33 6.81 -6.81
C ASN A 210 9.23 7.68 -6.16
N TYR A 211 9.60 8.80 -5.55
CA TYR A 211 8.61 9.71 -4.97
C TYR A 211 7.66 10.33 -6.00
N ILE A 212 8.16 10.80 -7.15
CA ILE A 212 7.30 11.36 -8.19
C ILE A 212 6.27 10.32 -8.61
N TYR A 213 6.70 9.06 -8.74
CA TYR A 213 5.82 7.95 -9.06
C TYR A 213 4.76 7.70 -7.96
N LEU A 214 5.16 7.63 -6.69
CA LEU A 214 4.25 7.46 -5.55
C LEU A 214 3.24 8.62 -5.42
N CYS A 215 3.71 9.86 -5.60
CA CYS A 215 2.87 11.05 -5.59
C CYS A 215 1.81 11.01 -6.69
N ILE A 216 2.20 10.66 -7.91
CA ILE A 216 1.27 10.51 -9.04
C ILE A 216 0.25 9.40 -8.73
N LEU A 217 0.69 8.24 -8.24
CA LEU A 217 -0.20 7.14 -7.88
C LEU A 217 -1.18 7.52 -6.78
N SER A 218 -0.72 8.20 -5.74
CA SER A 218 -1.57 8.67 -4.64
C SER A 218 -2.56 9.73 -5.09
N ILE A 219 -2.17 10.67 -5.97
CA ILE A 219 -3.11 11.62 -6.58
C ILE A 219 -4.16 10.88 -7.40
N ILE A 220 -3.76 9.90 -8.22
CA ILE A 220 -4.69 9.06 -8.97
C ILE A 220 -5.65 8.35 -8.02
N ASN A 221 -5.16 7.73 -6.94
CA ASN A 221 -5.99 7.05 -5.94
C ASN A 221 -7.00 8.01 -5.29
N VAL A 222 -6.57 9.20 -4.90
CA VAL A 222 -7.46 10.23 -4.33
C VAL A 222 -8.50 10.68 -5.36
N THR A 223 -8.09 10.96 -6.60
CA THR A 223 -9.01 11.36 -7.67
C THR A 223 -10.04 10.27 -7.91
N VAL A 224 -9.62 9.02 -8.08
CA VAL A 224 -10.50 7.86 -8.29
C VAL A 224 -11.48 7.71 -7.12
N LEU A 225 -11.04 7.82 -5.86
CA LEU A 225 -11.93 7.70 -4.70
C LEU A 225 -12.91 8.87 -4.56
N LEU A 226 -12.56 10.05 -5.06
CA LEU A 226 -13.43 11.22 -5.01
C LEU A 226 -14.41 11.28 -6.18
N THR A 227 -14.03 10.78 -7.36
CA THR A 227 -14.85 10.78 -8.58
C THR A 227 -15.61 9.48 -8.80
N ALA A 228 -15.27 8.40 -8.08
CA ALA A 228 -16.01 7.15 -8.11
C ALA A 228 -17.49 7.43 -7.80
N PRO A 229 -18.42 7.03 -8.70
CA PRO A 229 -19.83 7.30 -8.50
C PRO A 229 -20.26 6.66 -7.19
N VAL A 230 -20.79 7.49 -6.28
CA VAL A 230 -21.39 7.00 -5.04
C VAL A 230 -22.51 6.06 -5.45
N SER A 231 -22.36 4.77 -5.18
CA SER A 231 -23.45 3.81 -5.28
C SER A 231 -24.48 4.14 -4.17
N HIS A 232 -25.23 5.23 -4.37
CA HIS A 232 -26.50 5.44 -3.69
C HIS A 232 -27.49 4.43 -4.28
N SER A 233 -27.34 3.17 -3.90
CA SER A 233 -28.43 2.20 -4.01
C SER A 233 -29.28 2.36 -2.75
N PRO A 234 -30.46 3.01 -2.81
CA PRO A 234 -31.35 3.20 -1.66
C PRO A 234 -32.06 1.90 -1.25
N THR A 235 -31.77 0.77 -1.89
CA THR A 235 -32.61 -0.43 -1.87
C THR A 235 -32.26 -1.47 -0.80
N TYR A 236 -31.29 -1.22 0.08
CA TYR A 236 -30.93 -2.15 1.15
C TYR A 236 -31.62 -1.88 2.50
N ALA A 237 -32.45 -0.83 2.60
CA ALA A 237 -33.14 -0.47 3.86
C ALA A 237 -34.43 -1.27 4.14
N HIS A 238 -34.87 -2.16 3.24
CA HIS A 238 -36.14 -2.90 3.38
C HIS A 238 -36.02 -4.41 3.16
N ALA A 239 -34.92 -5.03 3.60
CA ALA A 239 -34.81 -6.48 3.57
C ALA A 239 -34.10 -7.02 4.82
N LEU A 240 -34.70 -6.79 5.99
CA LEU A 240 -34.54 -7.64 7.15
C LEU A 240 -35.97 -7.89 7.70
N PRO A 241 -36.44 -9.14 7.76
CA PRO A 241 -37.62 -9.48 8.55
C PRO A 241 -37.37 -9.29 10.05
#